data_AF-A0A948TTF0-F1
#
_entry.id   AF-A0A948TTF0-F1
#
_cell.length_a   1.000
_cell.length_b   1.000
_cell.length_c   1.000
_cell.angle_alpha   90.00
_cell.angle_beta   90.00
_cell.angle_gamma   90.00
#
_symmetry.space_group_name_H-M   'P 1'
#
loop_
_entity.id
_entity.type
_entity.pdbx_description
1 polymer ?
#
loop_
_entity_poly.entity_id
_entity_poly.type
_entity_poly.pdbx_seq_one_letter_code
_entity_poly.pdbx_strand_id
1 'polypeptide(L)'
;MRTNIDIDDKLMDYVMASGDFKTKREAVEAGLQLIKRRHAYAAIRAARGTLFWDDSDEAWAKRRAERAAELAAEQNNHAAGNPQDSAELAVHEPAPAYKVDSPVPPLPSASTRPHKRASKVSKS
;
A
#
# COMPACT_ATOMS: atom_id res chain seq x y z
N MET A 1 -5.52 31.27 -11.88
CA MET A 1 -6.50 32.21 -12.48
C MET A 1 -7.23 32.92 -11.35
N ARG A 2 -7.55 34.21 -11.49
CA ARG A 2 -8.35 34.94 -10.49
C ARG A 2 -9.83 34.82 -10.85
N THR A 3 -10.64 34.42 -9.88
CA THR A 3 -12.07 34.20 -10.06
C THR A 3 -12.79 34.79 -8.86
N ASN A 4 -13.92 35.47 -9.10
CA ASN A 4 -14.82 35.91 -8.04
C ASN A 4 -15.86 34.82 -7.80
N ILE A 5 -16.01 34.40 -6.54
CA ILE A 5 -16.95 33.38 -6.09
C ILE A 5 -17.55 33.83 -4.77
N ASP A 6 -18.84 33.57 -4.58
CA ASP A 6 -19.52 33.80 -3.30
C ASP A 6 -19.31 32.59 -2.38
N ILE A 7 -18.82 32.82 -1.16
CA ILE A 7 -18.52 31.80 -0.15
C ILE A 7 -19.24 32.18 1.14
N ASP A 8 -19.79 31.20 1.87
CA ASP A 8 -20.35 31.43 3.20
C ASP A 8 -19.27 31.95 4.17
N ASP A 9 -19.51 33.12 4.77
CA ASP A 9 -18.60 33.75 5.72
C ASP A 9 -18.32 32.86 6.93
N LYS A 10 -19.33 32.15 7.45
CA LYS A 10 -19.16 31.27 8.60
C LYS A 10 -18.22 30.11 8.29
N LEU A 11 -18.33 29.58 7.07
CA LEU A 11 -17.43 28.53 6.60
C LEU A 11 -16.01 29.07 6.50
N MET A 12 -15.83 30.27 5.94
CA MET A 12 -14.51 30.85 5.77
C MET A 12 -13.85 31.18 7.11
N ASP A 13 -14.61 31.73 8.04
CA ASP A 13 -14.14 32.04 9.40
C ASP A 13 -13.73 30.76 10.14
N TYR A 14 -14.52 29.70 10.02
CA TYR A 14 -14.17 28.40 10.59
C TYR A 14 -12.86 27.86 10.02
N VAL A 15 -12.66 27.92 8.70
CA VAL A 15 -11.43 27.43 8.05
C VAL A 15 -10.22 28.27 8.46
N MET A 16 -10.35 29.59 8.56
CA MET A 16 -9.28 30.48 8.99
C MET A 16 -8.95 30.33 10.49
N ALA A 17 -9.94 30.01 11.33
CA ALA A 17 -9.73 29.78 12.76
C ALA A 17 -9.14 28.40 13.08
N SER A 18 -9.47 27.39 12.26
CA SER A 18 -9.05 26.01 12.47
C SER A 18 -7.77 25.63 11.72
N GLY A 19 -7.45 26.31 10.62
CA GLY A 19 -6.31 26.01 9.77
C GLY A 19 -5.20 27.05 9.87
N ASP A 20 -3.96 26.62 9.62
CA ASP A 20 -2.76 27.47 9.61
C ASP A 20 -2.61 28.24 8.29
N PHE A 21 -3.62 29.05 7.92
CA PHE A 21 -3.61 29.82 6.67
C PHE A 21 -3.37 31.29 6.93
N LYS A 22 -2.45 31.91 6.17
CA LYS A 22 -2.21 33.37 6.27
C LYS A 22 -3.24 34.17 5.48
N THR A 23 -3.79 33.58 4.43
CA THR A 23 -4.70 34.29 3.51
C THR A 23 -5.90 33.45 3.11
N LYS A 24 -6.99 34.13 2.78
CA LYS A 24 -8.21 33.50 2.24
C LYS A 24 -7.95 32.68 0.98
N ARG A 25 -7.06 33.13 0.10
CA ARG A 25 -6.69 32.39 -1.12
C ARG A 25 -6.03 31.05 -0.79
N GLU A 26 -5.11 31.05 0.16
CA GLU A 26 -4.34 29.85 0.56
C GLU A 26 -5.27 28.76 1.12
N ALA A 27 -6.23 29.15 1.97
CA ALA A 27 -7.25 28.25 2.49
C ALA A 27 -8.07 27.59 1.36
N VAL A 28 -8.50 28.36 0.36
CA VAL A 28 -9.25 27.85 -0.80
C VAL A 28 -8.41 26.89 -1.64
N GLU A 29 -7.14 27.24 -1.90
CA GLU A 29 -6.22 26.42 -2.68
C GLU A 29 -5.91 25.08 -1.97
N ALA A 30 -5.70 25.12 -0.65
CA ALA A 30 -5.53 23.93 0.18
C ALA A 30 -6.79 23.03 0.14
N GLY A 31 -7.99 23.61 0.23
CA GLY A 31 -9.25 22.88 0.11
C GLY A 31 -9.40 22.18 -1.25
N LEU A 32 -9.11 22.88 -2.35
CA LEU A 32 -9.15 22.31 -3.70
C LEU A 32 -8.12 21.17 -3.86
N GLN A 33 -6.92 21.34 -3.31
CA GLN A 33 -5.89 20.31 -3.36
C GLN A 33 -6.27 19.08 -2.56
N LEU A 34 -6.96 19.24 -1.42
CA LEU A 34 -7.51 18.13 -0.64
C LEU A 34 -8.56 17.35 -1.44
N ILE A 35 -9.45 18.03 -2.15
CA ILE A 35 -10.45 17.40 -3.03
C ILE A 35 -9.75 16.56 -4.11
N LYS A 36 -8.76 17.13 -4.80
CA LYS A 36 -7.96 16.40 -5.81
C LYS A 36 -7.36 15.12 -5.23
N ARG A 37 -6.71 15.20 -4.06
CA ARG A 37 -6.14 14.04 -3.38
C ARG A 37 -7.22 13.00 -3.05
N ARG A 38 -8.36 13.43 -2.52
CA ARG A 38 -9.48 12.54 -2.18
C ARG A 38 -9.99 11.76 -3.39
N HIS A 39 -10.08 12.40 -4.56
CA HIS A 39 -10.48 11.72 -5.80
C HIS A 39 -9.46 10.67 -6.25
N ALA A 40 -8.15 10.94 -6.14
CA ALA A 40 -7.12 9.95 -6.47
C ALA A 40 -7.27 8.67 -5.63
N TYR A 41 -7.62 8.80 -4.34
CA TYR A 41 -7.83 7.66 -3.45
C TYR A 41 -9.22 7.03 -3.52
N ALA A 42 -10.15 7.60 -4.30
CA ALA A 42 -11.53 7.12 -4.34
C ALA A 42 -11.63 5.71 -4.93
N ALA A 43 -10.88 5.43 -6.00
CA ALA A 43 -10.86 4.11 -6.64
C ALA A 43 -10.30 3.02 -5.69
N ILE A 44 -9.20 3.33 -5.00
CA ILE A 44 -8.60 2.43 -4.00
C ILE A 44 -9.58 2.19 -2.85
N ARG A 45 -10.25 3.23 -2.37
CA ARG A 45 -11.27 3.11 -1.33
C ARG A 45 -12.46 2.28 -1.78
N ALA A 46 -12.88 2.38 -3.04
CA ALA A 46 -13.98 1.59 -3.59
C ALA A 46 -13.60 0.10 -3.71
N ALA A 47 -12.33 -0.20 -4.00
CA ALA A 47 -11.80 -1.56 -4.04
C ALA A 47 -11.65 -2.20 -2.63
N ARG A 48 -11.91 -1.45 -1.56
CA ARG A 48 -11.85 -1.98 -0.19
C ARG A 48 -12.93 -3.05 -0.02
N GLY A 49 -12.49 -4.26 0.35
CA GLY A 49 -13.38 -5.40 0.60
C GLY A 49 -13.75 -6.20 -0.66
N THR A 50 -13.43 -5.71 -1.86
CA THR A 50 -13.53 -6.50 -3.10
C THR A 50 -12.20 -7.17 -3.44
N LEU A 51 -11.09 -6.68 -2.88
CA LEU A 51 -9.78 -7.25 -3.11
C LEU A 51 -9.65 -8.59 -2.37
N PHE A 52 -9.55 -9.68 -3.14
CA PHE A 52 -9.20 -10.99 -2.62
C PHE A 52 -7.68 -11.04 -2.41
N TRP A 53 -7.26 -11.22 -1.16
CA TRP A 53 -5.87 -11.46 -0.81
C TRP A 53 -5.69 -12.95 -0.53
N ASP A 54 -4.85 -13.63 -1.29
CA ASP A 54 -4.49 -15.04 -1.07
C ASP A 54 -3.17 -15.10 -0.31
N ASP A 55 -3.22 -15.59 0.94
CA ASP A 55 -2.07 -15.70 1.83
C ASP A 55 -1.58 -17.15 1.99
N SER A 56 -1.96 -18.04 1.06
CA SER A 56 -1.51 -19.43 1.08
C SER A 56 -0.07 -19.58 0.59
N ASP A 57 0.71 -20.46 1.23
CA ASP A 57 2.10 -20.75 0.84
C ASP A 57 2.24 -21.12 -0.64
N GLU A 58 1.22 -21.76 -1.22
CA GLU A 58 1.16 -22.12 -2.63
C GLU A 58 1.09 -20.88 -3.54
N ALA A 59 0.24 -19.90 -3.22
CA ALA A 59 0.14 -18.64 -3.95
C ALA A 59 1.46 -17.85 -3.90
N TRP A 60 2.10 -17.83 -2.73
CA TRP A 60 3.41 -17.21 -2.53
C TRP A 60 4.52 -17.95 -3.30
N ALA A 61 4.51 -19.28 -3.35
CA ALA A 61 5.47 -20.08 -4.12
C ALA A 61 5.33 -19.82 -5.63
N LYS A 62 4.09 -19.79 -6.15
CA LYS A 62 3.80 -19.49 -7.55
C LYS A 62 4.32 -18.11 -7.97
N ARG A 63 4.03 -17.07 -7.18
CA ARG A 63 4.50 -15.70 -7.45
C ARG A 63 6.03 -15.59 -7.48
N ARG A 64 6.74 -16.33 -6.62
CA ARG A 64 8.21 -16.37 -6.63
C ARG A 64 8.77 -17.01 -7.89
N ALA A 65 8.17 -18.11 -8.34
CA ALA A 65 8.58 -18.79 -9.57
C ALA A 65 8.37 -17.91 -10.81
N GLU A 66 7.23 -17.23 -10.90
CA GLU A 66 6.94 -16.26 -11.98
C GLU A 66 7.97 -15.13 -12.02
N ARG A 67 8.27 -14.51 -10.87
CA ARG A 67 9.27 -13.44 -10.78
C ARG A 67 10.69 -13.90 -11.15
N ALA A 68 11.06 -15.12 -10.80
CA ALA A 68 12.36 -15.68 -11.20
C ALA A 68 12.45 -15.88 -12.73
N ALA A 69 11.35 -16.26 -13.37
CA ALA A 69 11.28 -16.39 -14.82
C ALA A 69 11.33 -15.02 -15.53
N GLU A 70 10.65 -14.00 -14.99
CA GLU A 70 10.71 -12.61 -15.48
C GLU A 70 12.15 -12.07 -15.44
N LEU A 71 12.86 -12.23 -14.31
CA LEU A 71 14.25 -11.79 -14.17
C LEU A 71 15.19 -12.53 -15.12
N ALA A 72 15.00 -13.84 -15.33
CA ALA A 72 15.79 -14.59 -16.29
C ALA A 72 15.55 -14.10 -17.73
N ALA A 73 14.31 -13.74 -18.08
CA ALA A 73 13.98 -13.16 -19.38
C ALA A 73 14.58 -11.75 -19.56
N GLU A 74 14.56 -10.91 -18.52
CA GLU A 74 15.18 -9.59 -18.53
C GLU A 74 16.71 -9.66 -18.67
N GLN A 75 17.35 -10.63 -18.00
CA GLN A 75 18.80 -10.87 -18.13
C GLN A 75 19.18 -11.31 -19.54
N ASN A 76 18.36 -12.17 -20.17
CA ASN A 76 18.57 -12.58 -21.54
C ASN A 76 18.38 -11.41 -22.53
N ASN A 77 17.52 -10.45 -22.22
CA ASN A 77 17.35 -9.23 -23.03
C ASN A 77 18.50 -8.20 -22.83
N HIS A 78 19.07 -8.09 -21.63
CA HIS A 78 20.26 -7.24 -21.38
C HIS A 78 21.54 -7.79 -22.02
N ALA A 79 21.62 -9.09 -22.29
CA ALA A 79 22.76 -9.71 -22.99
C ALA A 79 22.83 -9.36 -24.50
N ALA A 80 21.80 -8.71 -25.06
CA ALA A 80 21.77 -8.24 -26.45
C ALA A 80 22.11 -6.75 -26.61
N GLY A 81 22.43 -6.03 -25.51
CA GLY A 81 22.82 -4.62 -25.52
C GLY A 81 24.32 -4.44 -25.77
N ASN A 82 24.67 -3.54 -26.70
CA ASN A 82 26.05 -3.17 -27.04
C ASN A 82 26.82 -2.74 -25.76
N PRO A 83 28.02 -3.30 -25.47
CA PRO A 83 28.69 -3.20 -24.16
C PRO A 83 29.20 -1.81 -23.73
N GLN A 84 28.89 -0.72 -24.45
CA GLN A 84 29.45 0.60 -24.19
C GLN A 84 28.59 1.54 -23.32
N ASP A 85 27.32 1.23 -23.04
CA ASP A 85 26.44 2.09 -22.20
C ASP A 85 26.43 1.71 -20.70
N SER A 86 27.19 0.68 -20.29
CA SER A 86 27.16 0.11 -18.94
C SER A 86 27.82 0.95 -17.83
N ALA A 87 28.34 2.14 -18.14
CA ALA A 87 29.20 2.90 -17.21
C ALA A 87 28.50 4.01 -16.40
N GLU A 88 27.29 4.48 -16.75
CA GLU A 88 26.71 5.69 -16.15
C GLU A 88 25.52 5.51 -15.18
N LEU A 89 25.01 4.30 -14.95
CA LEU A 89 23.82 4.08 -14.10
C LEU A 89 24.10 3.30 -12.80
N ALA A 90 25.25 3.53 -12.18
CA ALA A 90 25.51 3.09 -10.81
C ALA A 90 24.77 4.00 -9.80
N VAL A 91 23.43 3.91 -9.77
CA VAL A 91 22.66 4.37 -8.61
C VAL A 91 22.92 3.38 -7.49
N HIS A 92 23.71 3.82 -6.51
CA HIS A 92 24.06 3.05 -5.33
C HIS A 92 22.81 2.79 -4.47
N GLU A 93 22.08 1.70 -4.74
CA GLU A 93 21.10 1.16 -3.81
C GLU A 93 21.85 0.51 -2.63
N PRO A 94 21.76 1.04 -1.39
CA PRO A 94 22.43 0.42 -0.26
C PRO A 94 21.82 -0.95 -0.03
N ALA A 95 22.64 -2.00 -0.17
CA ALA A 95 22.24 -3.37 0.09
C ALA A 95 21.57 -3.47 1.48
N PRO A 96 20.40 -4.12 1.60
CA PRO A 96 19.72 -4.23 2.88
C PRO A 96 20.63 -4.93 3.90
N ALA A 97 20.89 -4.27 5.03
CA ALA A 97 21.84 -4.73 6.05
C ALA A 97 21.39 -5.99 6.83
N TYR A 98 20.27 -6.62 6.47
CA TYR A 98 19.75 -7.79 7.15
C TYR A 98 19.97 -9.05 6.31
N LYS A 99 20.55 -10.09 6.92
CA LYS A 99 20.63 -11.43 6.34
C LYS A 99 19.36 -12.19 6.73
N VAL A 100 18.66 -12.74 5.74
CA VAL A 100 17.53 -13.65 5.99
C VAL A 100 18.11 -15.05 6.22
N ASP A 101 18.47 -15.34 7.47
CA ASP A 101 18.69 -16.72 7.92
C ASP A 101 17.33 -17.34 8.21
N SER A 102 16.76 -18.08 7.26
CA SER A 102 15.57 -18.91 7.50
C SER A 102 15.99 -20.36 7.79
N PRO A 103 16.08 -20.79 9.06
CA PRO A 103 15.89 -22.20 9.39
C PRO A 103 14.38 -22.41 9.49
N VAL A 104 13.78 -23.15 8.56
CA VAL A 104 12.38 -23.59 8.71
C VAL A 104 12.39 -24.69 9.78
N PRO A 105 11.86 -24.49 11.01
CA PRO A 105 11.73 -25.58 11.96
C PRO A 105 10.60 -26.53 11.53
N PRO A 106 10.72 -27.86 11.72
CA PRO A 106 9.63 -28.78 11.43
C PRO A 106 8.43 -28.47 12.34
N LEU A 107 7.25 -28.34 11.73
CA LEU A 107 5.99 -28.02 12.41
C LEU A 107 5.64 -29.11 13.45
N PRO A 108 5.18 -28.75 14.66
CA PRO A 108 4.74 -29.74 15.64
C PRO A 108 3.38 -30.35 15.25
N SER A 109 3.26 -31.67 15.41
CA SER A 109 2.04 -32.45 15.13
C SER A 109 0.84 -31.95 15.94
N ALA A 110 -0.31 -31.80 15.26
CA ALA A 110 -1.55 -31.27 15.83
C ALA A 110 -1.99 -32.02 17.10
N SER A 111 -2.10 -31.29 18.22
CA SER A 111 -2.64 -31.81 19.47
C SER A 111 -4.17 -31.73 19.45
N THR A 112 -4.84 -32.86 19.28
CA THR A 112 -6.30 -33.00 19.44
C THR A 112 -6.68 -32.77 20.90
N ARG A 113 -7.23 -31.58 21.22
CA ARG A 113 -7.91 -31.33 22.50
C ARG A 113 -9.43 -31.49 22.31
N PRO A 114 -10.14 -32.26 23.16
CA PRO A 114 -11.59 -32.41 23.04
C PRO A 114 -12.30 -31.14 23.53
N HIS A 115 -13.23 -30.64 22.72
CA HIS A 115 -14.09 -29.50 23.08
C HIS A 115 -15.09 -29.90 24.17
N LYS A 116 -15.05 -29.26 25.34
CA LYS A 116 -16.16 -29.35 26.32
C LYS A 116 -17.40 -28.65 25.75
N ARG A 117 -18.48 -29.42 25.56
CA ARG A 117 -19.82 -28.90 25.26
C ARG A 117 -20.35 -28.11 26.47
N ALA A 118 -20.73 -26.85 26.24
CA ALA A 118 -21.48 -26.06 27.21
C ALA A 118 -22.94 -26.53 27.26
N SER A 119 -23.41 -26.92 28.45
CA SER A 119 -24.82 -27.20 28.72
C SER A 119 -25.59 -25.90 28.96
N LYS A 120 -26.70 -25.74 28.25
CA LYS A 120 -27.71 -24.68 28.50
C LYS A 120 -28.35 -24.92 29.86
N VAL A 121 -28.42 -23.90 30.70
CA VAL A 121 -29.39 -23.83 31.81
C VAL A 121 -30.35 -22.70 31.52
N SER A 122 -31.57 -23.08 31.16
CA SER A 122 -32.76 -22.25 31.15
C SER A 122 -33.12 -21.85 32.58
N LYS A 123 -33.57 -20.61 32.79
CA LYS A 123 -34.39 -20.30 33.96
C LYS A 123 -35.41 -19.20 33.66
N SER A 124 -36.67 -19.59 33.83
CA SER A 124 -37.84 -18.75 34.02
C SER A 124 -37.80 -18.03 35.36
#